data_AF-A0A5N6WBX0-F1
#
_entry.id   AF-A0A5N6WBX0-F1
#
_cell.length_a   1.000
_cell.length_b   1.000
_cell.length_c   1.000
_cell.angle_alpha   90.00
_cell.angle_beta   90.00
_cell.angle_gamma   90.00
#
_symmetry.space_group_name_H-M   'P 1'
#
loop_
_entity.id
_entity.type
_entity.pdbx_description
1 polymer ?
#
loop_
_entity_poly.entity_id
_entity_poly.type
_entity_poly.pdbx_seq_one_letter_code
_entity_poly.pdbx_strand_id
1 'polypeptide(L)'
;MSFHESCDLIRIEVRGDRTVLLAAAKNGDGDETVPAEIVLDEQIGNGDGWFVRGGENFTETAHEIELEFREDGPWLTAFLTEVDGEDRERQGINLADHIGNDGGRLVWAVSHQSSLFDFDIFILTLYPSACSNWTGGIIL
;
A
#
# COMPACT_ATOMS: atom_id res chain seq x y z
N MET A 1 0.13 9.52 3.68
CA MET A 1 -0.43 10.30 2.56
C MET A 1 -0.37 9.41 1.33
N SER A 2 -1.45 9.35 0.56
CA SER A 2 -1.46 8.59 -0.69
C SER A 2 -0.67 9.35 -1.75
N PHE A 3 0.05 8.64 -2.62
CA PHE A 3 0.99 9.28 -3.54
C PHE A 3 0.32 10.33 -4.45
N HIS A 4 -0.91 10.08 -4.89
CA HIS A 4 -1.61 10.92 -5.87
C HIS A 4 -1.93 12.34 -5.38
N GLU A 5 -1.92 12.58 -4.07
CA GLU A 5 -2.10 13.93 -3.49
C GLU A 5 -0.80 14.77 -3.53
N SER A 6 0.34 14.10 -3.69
CA SER A 6 1.69 14.70 -3.60
C SER A 6 2.55 14.42 -4.83
N CYS A 7 1.93 13.95 -5.91
CA CYS A 7 2.58 13.60 -7.16
C CYS A 7 1.79 14.14 -8.35
N ASP A 8 2.51 14.57 -9.38
CA ASP A 8 1.96 15.01 -10.67
C ASP A 8 2.35 14.04 -11.80
N LEU A 9 1.78 14.22 -13.00
CA LEU A 9 2.12 13.45 -14.22
C LEU A 9 2.06 11.91 -14.03
N ILE A 10 1.07 11.46 -13.26
CA ILE A 10 0.89 10.06 -12.92
C ILE A 10 0.49 9.27 -14.16
N ARG A 11 1.26 8.22 -14.48
CA ARG A 11 1.00 7.33 -15.62
C ARG A 11 1.54 5.94 -15.36
N ILE A 12 1.04 4.96 -16.08
CA ILE A 12 1.62 3.61 -16.13
C ILE A 12 2.36 3.39 -17.45
N GLU A 13 3.30 2.47 -17.43
CA GLU A 13 4.03 2.01 -18.61
C GLU A 13 4.23 0.50 -18.52
N VAL A 14 3.72 -0.23 -19.51
CA VAL A 14 3.95 -1.68 -19.62
C VAL A 14 5.28 -1.90 -20.33
N ARG A 15 6.23 -2.49 -19.62
CA ARG A 15 7.61 -2.74 -20.05
C ARG A 15 7.86 -4.25 -20.16
N GLY A 16 7.33 -4.88 -21.21
CA GLY A 16 7.51 -6.30 -21.45
C GLY A 16 6.76 -7.14 -20.41
N ASP A 17 7.48 -7.63 -19.40
CA ASP A 17 6.99 -8.55 -18.36
C ASP A 17 6.45 -7.85 -17.11
N ARG A 18 6.50 -6.52 -17.05
CA ARG A 18 6.09 -5.75 -15.87
C ARG A 18 5.44 -4.42 -16.22
N THR A 19 4.60 -3.95 -15.33
CA THR A 19 3.97 -2.64 -15.36
C THR A 19 4.64 -1.74 -14.32
N VAL A 20 5.05 -0.55 -14.76
CA VAL A 20 5.71 0.45 -13.92
C VAL A 20 4.81 1.66 -13.78
N LEU A 21 4.58 2.13 -12.56
CA LEU A 21 3.94 3.41 -12.26
C LEU A 21 5.01 4.49 -12.22
N LEU A 22 4.80 5.57 -12.96
CA LEU A 22 5.67 6.74 -13.00
C LEU A 22 4.90 7.98 -12.54
N ALA A 23 5.58 8.84 -11.80
CA ALA A 23 5.05 10.13 -11.38
C ALA A 23 6.17 11.15 -11.14
N ALA A 24 5.82 12.43 -11.10
CA ALA A 24 6.66 13.51 -10.59
C ALA A 24 6.31 13.72 -9.11
N ALA A 25 7.13 13.21 -8.20
CA ALA A 25 6.84 13.17 -6.77
C ALA A 25 7.45 14.38 -6.02
N LYS A 26 6.68 15.02 -5.14
CA LYS A 26 7.19 16.10 -4.28
C LYS A 26 8.22 15.56 -3.29
N ASN A 27 9.35 16.24 -3.13
CA ASN A 27 10.46 15.82 -2.28
C ASN A 27 10.56 16.56 -0.91
N GLY A 28 9.64 17.49 -0.65
CA GLY A 28 9.60 18.30 0.56
C GLY A 28 8.38 19.21 0.59
N ASP A 29 8.39 20.22 1.46
CA ASP A 29 7.28 21.15 1.66
C ASP A 29 7.09 22.18 0.53
N GLY A 30 8.02 22.22 -0.44
CA GLY A 30 7.96 23.10 -1.60
C GLY A 30 7.25 22.49 -2.81
N ASP A 31 7.28 23.22 -3.94
CA ASP A 31 6.70 22.77 -5.21
C ASP A 31 7.69 21.95 -6.08
N GLU A 32 8.88 21.64 -5.56
CA GLU A 32 9.87 20.85 -6.27
C GLU A 32 9.42 19.39 -6.36
N THR A 33 9.40 18.87 -7.58
CA THR A 33 9.10 17.46 -7.87
C THR A 33 10.30 16.77 -8.52
N VAL A 34 10.48 15.50 -8.21
CA VAL A 34 11.50 14.63 -8.79
C VAL A 34 10.84 13.46 -9.52
N PRO A 35 11.42 12.96 -10.63
CA PRO A 35 10.91 11.76 -11.28
C PRO A 35 11.00 10.55 -10.33
N ALA A 36 9.89 9.86 -10.14
CA ALA A 36 9.79 8.68 -9.31
C ALA A 36 9.09 7.56 -10.09
N GLU A 37 9.54 6.33 -9.87
CA GLU A 37 8.94 5.14 -10.45
C GLU A 37 8.84 4.02 -9.41
N ILE A 38 7.84 3.15 -9.57
CA ILE A 38 7.66 1.93 -8.77
C ILE A 38 7.11 0.81 -9.66
N VAL A 39 7.65 -0.39 -9.51
CA VAL A 39 7.22 -1.57 -10.28
C VAL A 39 5.99 -2.17 -9.60
N LEU A 40 4.86 -2.20 -10.30
CA LEU A 40 3.59 -2.67 -9.73
C LEU A 40 3.58 -4.20 -9.52
N ASP A 41 4.20 -4.94 -10.43
CA ASP A 41 4.34 -6.40 -10.37
C ASP A 41 5.13 -6.92 -9.17
N GLU A 42 5.87 -6.07 -8.44
CA GLU A 42 6.59 -6.50 -7.23
C GLU A 42 5.66 -6.84 -6.07
N GLN A 43 4.41 -6.36 -6.10
CA GLN A 43 3.48 -6.51 -4.98
C GLN A 43 2.00 -6.61 -5.41
N ILE A 44 1.74 -6.66 -6.70
CA ILE A 44 0.41 -6.90 -7.27
C ILE A 44 0.53 -8.14 -8.14
N GLY A 45 -0.28 -9.15 -7.82
CA GLY A 45 -0.41 -10.38 -8.60
C GLY A 45 -1.82 -10.57 -9.13
N ASN A 46 -1.99 -11.61 -9.93
CA ASN A 46 -3.28 -12.14 -10.33
C ASN A 46 -3.61 -13.39 -9.50
N GLY A 47 -4.69 -13.34 -8.73
CA GLY A 47 -5.24 -14.50 -8.03
C GLY A 47 -6.61 -14.84 -8.57
N ASP A 48 -6.68 -15.83 -9.47
CA ASP A 48 -7.91 -16.34 -10.07
C ASP A 48 -8.78 -15.24 -10.72
N GLY A 49 -8.16 -14.41 -11.56
CA GLY A 49 -8.82 -13.30 -12.25
C GLY A 49 -8.98 -12.03 -11.40
N TRP A 50 -8.43 -11.97 -10.19
CA TRP A 50 -8.50 -10.79 -9.32
C TRP A 50 -7.12 -10.18 -9.06
N PHE A 51 -7.07 -8.85 -8.95
CA PHE A 51 -5.88 -8.19 -8.41
C PHE A 51 -5.67 -8.59 -6.93
N VAL A 52 -4.49 -9.09 -6.61
CA VAL A 52 -4.11 -9.50 -5.25
C VAL A 52 -2.92 -8.70 -4.77
N ARG A 53 -3.09 -8.02 -3.63
CA ARG A 53 -2.00 -7.35 -2.93
C ARG A 53 -1.07 -8.36 -2.26
N GLY A 54 0.24 -8.21 -2.42
CA GLY A 54 1.24 -9.14 -1.91
C GLY A 54 1.46 -10.37 -2.79
N GLY A 55 0.78 -10.45 -3.94
CA GLY A 55 1.17 -11.30 -5.06
C GLY A 55 2.22 -10.61 -5.93
N GLU A 56 2.61 -11.26 -7.02
CA GLU A 56 3.60 -10.75 -7.97
C GLU A 56 3.18 -11.04 -9.43
N ASN A 57 3.77 -10.33 -10.39
CA ASN A 57 3.73 -10.62 -11.83
C ASN A 57 2.32 -10.68 -12.45
N PHE A 58 1.39 -9.79 -12.05
CA PHE A 58 0.06 -9.74 -12.67
C PHE A 58 0.12 -9.45 -14.19
N THR A 59 1.12 -8.71 -14.66
CA THR A 59 1.26 -8.28 -16.06
C THR A 59 1.32 -9.46 -17.03
N GLU A 60 1.84 -10.62 -16.59
CA GLU A 60 1.94 -11.82 -17.43
C GLU A 60 0.59 -12.42 -17.81
N THR A 61 -0.43 -12.16 -16.99
CA THR A 61 -1.78 -12.76 -17.11
C THR A 61 -2.87 -11.69 -17.16
N ALA A 62 -2.49 -10.45 -17.51
CA ALA A 62 -3.39 -9.32 -17.60
C ALA A 62 -3.33 -8.66 -18.98
N HIS A 63 -4.47 -8.15 -19.43
CA HIS A 63 -4.65 -7.52 -20.73
C HIS A 63 -5.43 -6.21 -20.61
N GLU A 64 -5.18 -5.28 -21.55
CA GLU A 64 -5.75 -3.93 -21.54
C GLU A 64 -5.55 -3.20 -20.20
N ILE A 65 -4.28 -3.21 -19.74
CA ILE A 65 -3.86 -2.59 -18.49
C ILE A 65 -3.91 -1.06 -18.65
N GLU A 66 -4.78 -0.42 -17.88
CA GLU A 66 -5.03 1.02 -17.94
C GLU A 66 -5.06 1.65 -16.54
N LEU A 67 -4.79 2.95 -16.50
CA LEU A 67 -4.91 3.78 -15.32
C LEU A 67 -6.13 4.69 -15.45
N GLU A 68 -7.09 4.55 -14.54
CA GLU A 68 -8.29 5.35 -14.48
C GLU A 68 -8.26 6.28 -13.26
N PHE A 69 -8.58 7.56 -13.45
CA PHE A 69 -8.74 8.49 -12.33
C PHE A 69 -10.21 8.55 -11.92
N ARG A 70 -10.49 8.11 -10.70
CA ARG A 70 -11.83 8.13 -10.08
C ARG A 70 -11.85 9.14 -8.94
N GLU A 71 -13.02 9.34 -8.33
CA GLU A 71 -13.19 10.30 -7.23
C GLU A 71 -12.31 9.98 -6.00
N ASP A 72 -12.00 8.70 -5.79
CA ASP A 72 -11.22 8.16 -4.67
C ASP A 72 -9.75 7.87 -5.03
N GLY A 73 -9.30 8.30 -6.21
CA GLY A 73 -7.89 8.22 -6.62
C GLY A 73 -7.64 7.45 -7.92
N PRO A 74 -6.36 7.16 -8.23
CA PRO A 74 -5.96 6.40 -9.41
C PRO A 74 -6.16 4.89 -9.23
N TRP A 75 -6.97 4.30 -10.10
CA TRP A 75 -7.25 2.88 -10.18
C TRP A 75 -6.47 2.22 -11.32
N LEU A 76 -5.75 1.15 -11.00
CA LEU A 76 -5.21 0.23 -12.00
C LEU A 76 -6.33 -0.70 -12.41
N THR A 77 -6.60 -0.81 -13.72
CA THR A 77 -7.67 -1.64 -14.26
C THR A 77 -7.15 -2.52 -15.39
N ALA A 78 -7.66 -3.75 -15.48
CA ALA A 78 -7.28 -4.71 -16.52
C ALA A 78 -8.29 -5.87 -16.59
N PHE A 79 -8.26 -6.63 -17.68
CA PHE A 79 -8.78 -7.99 -17.72
C PHE A 79 -7.70 -8.94 -17.18
N LEU A 80 -8.06 -9.85 -16.30
CA LEU A 80 -7.13 -10.83 -15.72
C LEU A 80 -7.62 -12.24 -16.01
N THR A 81 -6.71 -13.12 -16.39
CA THR A 81 -7.02 -14.52 -16.70
C THR A 81 -7.28 -15.32 -15.42
N GLU A 82 -8.38 -16.07 -15.40
CA GLU A 82 -8.76 -17.01 -14.35
C GLU A 82 -7.95 -18.32 -14.45
N VAL A 83 -8.02 -19.16 -13.41
CA VAL A 83 -7.26 -20.43 -13.39
C VAL A 83 -7.65 -21.41 -14.50
N ASP A 84 -8.88 -21.28 -15.03
CA ASP A 84 -9.38 -22.09 -16.14
C ASP A 84 -8.92 -21.59 -17.52
N GLY A 85 -8.26 -20.43 -17.57
CA GLY A 85 -7.72 -19.81 -18.78
C GLY A 85 -8.68 -18.85 -19.49
N GLU A 86 -9.89 -18.61 -18.97
CA GLU A 86 -10.77 -17.55 -19.45
C GLU A 86 -10.45 -16.21 -18.78
N ASP A 87 -10.78 -15.09 -19.42
CA ASP A 87 -10.61 -13.78 -18.81
C ASP A 87 -11.82 -13.41 -17.95
N ARG A 88 -11.55 -12.93 -16.74
CA ARG A 88 -12.58 -12.37 -15.87
C ARG A 88 -13.13 -11.07 -16.45
N GLU A 89 -14.30 -10.64 -15.96
CA GLU A 89 -14.75 -9.26 -16.14
C GLU A 89 -13.67 -8.25 -15.67
N ARG A 90 -13.70 -7.04 -16.23
CA ARG A 90 -12.68 -6.04 -15.97
C ARG A 90 -12.56 -5.72 -14.48
N GLN A 91 -11.39 -5.94 -13.92
CA GLN A 91 -11.11 -5.67 -12.51
C GLN A 91 -10.38 -4.36 -12.32
N GLY A 92 -10.37 -3.89 -11.07
CA GLY A 92 -9.58 -2.74 -10.68
C GLY A 92 -9.09 -2.81 -9.24
N ILE A 93 -7.95 -2.18 -8.98
CA ILE A 93 -7.38 -1.97 -7.65
C ILE A 93 -6.99 -0.50 -7.48
N ASN A 94 -7.38 0.11 -6.35
CA ASN A 94 -7.03 1.50 -6.06
C ASN A 94 -5.56 1.58 -5.64
N LEU A 95 -4.74 2.30 -6.41
CA LEU A 95 -3.32 2.47 -6.12
C LEU A 95 -3.09 3.47 -4.97
N ALA A 96 -4.04 4.37 -4.71
CA ALA A 96 -3.96 5.32 -3.59
C ALA A 96 -3.89 4.63 -2.23
N ASP A 97 -4.53 3.47 -2.10
CA ASP A 97 -4.58 2.70 -0.85
C ASP A 97 -3.29 1.92 -0.59
N HIS A 98 -2.44 1.79 -1.60
CA HIS A 98 -1.28 0.90 -1.56
C HIS A 98 0.04 1.60 -1.82
N ILE A 99 0.05 2.83 -2.34
CA ILE A 99 1.26 3.56 -2.70
C ILE A 99 1.28 4.92 -2.02
N GLY A 100 2.39 5.20 -1.35
CA GLY A 100 2.71 6.49 -0.76
C GLY A 100 3.86 7.19 -1.47
N ASN A 101 4.11 8.43 -1.08
CA ASN A 101 5.30 9.19 -1.44
C ASN A 101 6.12 9.44 -0.16
N ASP A 102 7.37 9.00 -0.14
CA ASP A 102 8.34 9.23 0.92
C ASP A 102 9.49 10.08 0.38
N GLY A 103 9.41 11.40 0.60
CA GLY A 103 10.47 12.35 0.22
C GLY A 103 10.84 12.35 -1.26
N GLY A 104 9.86 12.16 -2.15
CA GLY A 104 10.08 12.11 -3.61
C GLY A 104 10.31 10.70 -4.14
N ARG A 105 10.17 9.67 -3.30
CA ARG A 105 10.23 8.26 -3.71
C ARG A 105 8.86 7.60 -3.55
N LEU A 106 8.39 6.94 -4.60
CA LEU A 106 7.21 6.08 -4.50
C LEU A 106 7.54 4.85 -3.66
N VAL A 107 6.71 4.58 -2.66
CA VAL A 107 6.88 3.46 -1.74
C VAL A 107 5.58 2.71 -1.59
N TRP A 108 5.67 1.39 -1.45
CA TRP A 108 4.52 0.58 -1.07
C TRP A 108 4.13 0.93 0.37
N ALA A 109 2.87 1.31 0.56
CA ALA A 109 2.31 1.49 1.89
C ALA A 109 2.39 0.14 2.61
N VAL A 110 2.99 0.15 3.80
CA VAL A 110 2.96 -1.03 4.67
C VAL A 110 1.49 -1.22 5.01
N SER A 111 0.89 -2.29 4.52
CA SER A 111 -0.39 -2.74 5.03
C SER A 111 -0.14 -3.02 6.51
N HIS A 112 -0.52 -2.06 7.36
CA HIS A 112 -0.89 -2.40 8.71
C HIS A 112 -2.10 -3.30 8.52
N GLN A 113 -1.87 -4.59 8.27
CA GLN A 113 -2.81 -5.60 8.71
C GLN A 113 -3.05 -5.20 10.14
N SER A 114 -4.23 -4.66 10.40
CA SER A 114 -4.75 -4.41 11.72
C SER A 114 -4.65 -5.75 12.41
N SER A 115 -3.52 -5.95 13.08
CA SER A 115 -3.35 -6.97 14.06
C SER A 115 -4.42 -6.59 15.08
N LEU A 116 -5.55 -7.28 15.00
CA LEU A 116 -6.50 -7.41 16.10
C LEU A 116 -5.85 -8.19 17.27
N PHE A 117 -4.52 -8.10 17.41
CA PHE A 117 -3.68 -8.68 18.44
C PHE A 117 -2.85 -7.62 19.18
N ASP A 118 -2.98 -6.33 18.89
CA ASP A 118 -2.34 -5.27 19.68
C ASP A 118 -3.26 -4.78 20.82
N PHE A 119 -3.89 -5.72 21.53
CA PHE A 119 -4.72 -5.44 22.71
C PHE A 119 -3.99 -5.65 24.05
N ASP A 120 -2.69 -5.96 24.05
CA ASP A 120 -1.97 -6.26 25.30
C ASP A 120 -0.69 -5.43 25.50
N ILE A 121 -0.74 -4.12 25.26
CA ILE A 121 0.23 -3.19 25.84
C ILE A 121 -0.51 -1.99 26.45
N PHE A 122 -0.49 -1.97 27.80
CA PHE A 122 -0.67 -0.81 28.71
C PHE A 122 -2.06 -0.41 29.21
N ILE A 123 -2.57 -1.15 30.20
CA ILE A 123 -3.16 -0.58 31.43
C ILE A 123 -2.63 -1.45 32.59
N LEU A 124 -1.48 -1.16 33.20
CA LEU A 124 -1.39 -0.42 34.47
C LEU A 124 0.08 -0.11 34.81
N THR A 125 0.62 0.99 34.28
CA THR A 125 1.66 1.73 34.99
C THR A 125 1.28 3.20 34.95
N LEU A 126 0.68 3.69 36.05
CA LEU A 126 0.84 5.04 36.62
C LEU A 126 -0.36 5.41 37.49
N TYR A 127 -0.33 4.99 38.76
CA TYR A 127 -0.88 5.80 39.85
C TYR A 127 0.31 6.37 40.65
N PRO A 128 0.57 7.69 40.61
CA PRO A 128 1.51 8.31 41.51
C PRO A 128 0.81 8.85 42.77
N SER A 129 1.32 8.42 43.93
CA SER A 129 1.45 9.17 45.19
C SER A 129 0.22 9.49 46.04
N ALA A 130 0.02 8.73 47.13
CA ALA A 130 0.00 9.26 48.52
C ALA A 130 -0.18 8.15 49.57
N CYS A 131 0.44 8.37 50.75
CA CYS A 131 0.26 7.71 52.04
C CYS A 131 1.19 6.53 52.43
N SER A 132 2.23 6.92 53.16
CA SER A 132 2.90 6.25 54.29
C SER A 132 2.21 5.03 54.91
N ASN A 133 2.90 3.88 54.99
CA ASN A 133 3.47 3.32 56.23
C ASN A 133 3.96 1.86 56.04
N TRP A 134 5.23 1.64 56.38
CA TRP A 134 5.76 0.54 57.21
C TRP A 134 4.91 -0.73 57.44
N THR A 135 5.38 -1.90 56.97
CA THR A 135 5.97 -3.03 57.73
C THR A 135 5.72 -4.39 57.07
N GLY A 136 6.79 -5.19 56.91
CA GLY A 136 6.80 -6.66 56.95
C GLY A 136 6.09 -7.40 55.79
N GLY A 137 6.60 -8.49 55.22
CA GLY A 137 7.71 -9.36 55.57
C GLY A 137 7.78 -10.47 54.51
N ILE A 138 8.97 -11.05 54.35
CA ILE A 138 9.23 -12.25 53.57
C ILE A 138 8.66 -13.44 54.34
N ILE A 139 7.81 -14.27 53.72
CA ILE A 139 7.76 -15.72 54.02
C ILE A 139 7.51 -16.50 52.72
N LEU A 140 8.47 -17.39 52.46
CA LEU A 140 8.55 -18.59 51.60
C LEU A 140 7.36 -18.96 50.70
#